data_AF-A0A970GNK7-F1
#
_entry.id   AF-A0A970GNK7-F1
#
_cell.length_a   1.000
_cell.length_b   1.000
_cell.length_c   1.000
_cell.angle_alpha   90.00
_cell.angle_beta   90.00
_cell.angle_gamma   90.00
#
_symmetry.space_group_name_H-M   'P 1'
#
loop_
_entity.id
_entity.type
_entity.pdbx_description
1 polymer ?
#
loop_
_entity_poly.entity_id
_entity_poly.type
_entity_poly.pdbx_seq_one_letter_code
_entity_poly.pdbx_strand_id
1 'polypeptide(L)'
;MLDDYSQIDASPIVKSGGSVQVIDKDYRVVRSEGPDAIPQQQLTPTEFTEFLMWSKHKNTPFHHDILYNPEDEFWLIVTFPASIRIDFAFTMNPATGEFGLAALIFGTVMVVYLLLLVGLSMVYSKITAAQITVPLRRLCEGTRLLREGDYSVRVDLRLQNEFGELQNTFNDMADRIEREMSLRRKSEEDRKRLILDISHDLKNPMSSIQGYAELLHEKPDLSDEDRREYLKIIQQNSQRANQLLTELFELSEMDSPEFALRLQEVDLSETLRQACGELVPQLERAGFRYEFDIPEESVLCLLDLNRFSRIIQNLASNAMRYNPLGTTVKVKLEVQNRQA
;
A
#
# COMPACT_ATOMS: atom_id res chain seq x y z
N MET A 1 32.04 69.74 -25.67
CA MET A 1 33.49 69.70 -25.94
C MET A 1 34.01 71.07 -25.52
N LEU A 2 35.12 71.16 -24.78
CA LEU A 2 35.77 72.45 -24.56
C LEU A 2 36.55 72.79 -25.83
N ASP A 3 36.59 74.07 -26.19
CA ASP A 3 37.26 74.52 -27.42
C ASP A 3 38.78 74.38 -27.25
N ASP A 4 39.31 74.74 -26.08
CA ASP A 4 40.70 74.52 -25.72
C ASP A 4 40.97 73.10 -25.17
N TYR A 5 41.71 72.29 -25.94
CA TYR A 5 42.09 70.94 -25.55
C TYR A 5 42.99 70.85 -24.31
N SER A 6 43.65 71.96 -23.92
CA SER A 6 44.48 72.04 -22.71
C SER A 6 43.64 72.08 -21.42
N GLN A 7 42.35 72.39 -21.52
CA GLN A 7 41.42 72.47 -20.38
C GLN A 7 40.65 71.16 -20.12
N ILE A 8 40.84 70.14 -20.95
CA ILE A 8 40.18 68.84 -20.81
C ILE A 8 40.84 68.06 -19.64
N ASP A 9 40.11 67.80 -18.56
CA ASP A 9 40.62 66.96 -17.47
C ASP A 9 40.54 65.46 -17.81
N ALA A 10 41.70 64.82 -17.98
CA ALA A 10 41.82 63.40 -18.30
C ALA A 10 41.92 62.50 -17.03
N SER A 11 42.05 63.10 -15.85
CA SER A 11 42.28 62.39 -14.58
C SER A 11 41.23 61.32 -14.25
N PRO A 12 39.91 61.56 -14.47
CA PRO A 12 38.89 60.54 -14.18
C PRO A 12 39.03 59.29 -15.06
N ILE A 13 39.44 59.48 -16.31
CA ILE A 13 39.51 58.41 -17.33
C ILE A 13 40.75 57.55 -17.11
N VAL A 14 41.89 58.18 -16.84
CA VAL A 14 43.15 57.50 -16.53
C VAL A 14 43.02 56.67 -15.24
N LYS A 15 42.32 57.17 -14.21
CA LYS A 15 42.04 56.42 -12.97
C LYS A 15 41.20 55.16 -13.21
N SER A 16 40.35 55.16 -14.23
CA SER A 16 39.54 54.00 -14.63
C SER A 16 40.28 53.04 -15.56
N GLY A 17 41.59 53.25 -15.79
CA GLY A 17 42.41 52.40 -16.67
C GLY A 17 42.21 52.69 -18.17
N GLY A 18 41.58 53.81 -18.51
CA GLY A 18 41.41 54.29 -19.88
C GLY A 18 42.51 55.28 -20.31
N SER A 19 42.46 55.74 -21.56
CA SER A 19 43.37 56.76 -22.10
C SER A 19 42.63 57.91 -22.78
N VAL A 20 43.25 59.08 -22.81
CA VAL A 20 42.76 60.28 -23.53
C VAL A 20 43.88 60.78 -24.44
N GLN A 21 43.57 61.00 -25.72
CA GLN A 21 44.49 61.55 -26.69
C GLN A 21 43.87 62.68 -27.50
N VAL A 22 44.69 63.66 -27.87
CA VAL A 22 44.32 64.78 -28.73
C VAL A 22 45.22 64.78 -29.96
N ILE A 23 44.60 64.80 -31.13
CA ILE A 23 45.29 64.83 -32.43
C ILE A 23 44.89 66.11 -33.16
N ASP A 24 45.87 66.92 -33.55
CA ASP A 24 45.63 68.14 -34.32
C ASP A 24 45.34 67.86 -35.81
N LYS A 25 44.94 68.88 -36.57
CA LYS A 25 44.68 68.80 -38.03
C LYS A 25 45.84 68.28 -38.88
N ASP A 26 47.08 68.38 -38.39
CA ASP A 26 48.29 67.88 -39.05
C ASP A 26 48.60 66.43 -38.64
N TYR A 27 47.63 65.78 -37.97
CA TYR A 27 47.69 64.42 -37.45
C TYR A 27 48.78 64.19 -36.40
N ARG A 28 49.18 65.25 -35.67
CA ARG A 28 50.15 65.14 -34.58
C ARG A 28 49.43 64.87 -33.27
N VAL A 29 49.95 63.93 -32.49
CA VAL A 29 49.47 63.66 -31.14
C VAL A 29 50.01 64.75 -30.22
N VAL A 30 49.21 65.79 -30.01
CA VAL A 30 49.59 66.94 -29.17
C VAL A 30 49.41 66.67 -27.68
N ARG A 31 48.61 65.67 -27.33
CA ARG A 31 48.40 65.23 -25.94
C ARG A 31 48.08 63.75 -25.88
N SER A 32 48.65 63.06 -24.90
CA SER A 32 48.46 61.63 -24.69
C SER A 32 48.61 61.27 -23.21
N GLU A 33 47.55 60.79 -22.57
CA GLU A 33 47.52 60.42 -21.16
C GLU A 33 46.81 59.07 -20.96
N GLY A 34 47.48 58.10 -20.32
CA GLY A 34 46.93 56.76 -20.03
C GLY A 34 47.76 55.59 -20.59
N PRO A 35 47.45 54.35 -20.20
CA PRO A 35 48.27 53.17 -20.50
C PRO A 35 48.14 52.61 -21.92
N ASP A 36 47.06 52.89 -22.64
CA ASP A 36 46.78 52.38 -24.00
C ASP A 36 46.59 53.53 -25.00
N ALA A 37 47.59 54.39 -25.07
CA ALA A 37 47.64 55.54 -25.96
C ALA A 37 48.32 55.14 -27.30
N ILE A 38 47.85 55.64 -28.45
CA ILE A 38 48.58 55.54 -29.74
C ILE A 38 50.02 56.03 -29.50
N PRO A 39 51.05 55.20 -29.69
CA PRO A 39 52.42 55.51 -29.27
C PRO A 39 53.16 56.44 -30.25
N GLN A 40 52.63 56.63 -31.47
CA GLN A 40 53.24 57.47 -32.51
C GLN A 40 53.00 58.95 -32.21
N GLN A 41 54.02 59.79 -32.40
CA GLN A 41 53.92 61.25 -32.19
C GLN A 41 53.24 61.98 -33.36
N GLN A 42 53.30 61.42 -34.56
CA GLN A 42 52.61 61.94 -35.74
C GLN A 42 52.14 60.78 -36.60
N LEU A 43 50.88 60.84 -37.02
CA LEU A 43 50.21 59.85 -37.85
C LEU A 43 50.14 60.37 -39.29
N THR A 44 50.22 59.47 -40.26
CA THR A 44 49.79 59.78 -41.62
C THR A 44 48.25 59.74 -41.71
N PRO A 45 47.63 60.43 -42.69
CA PRO A 45 46.18 60.37 -42.89
C PRO A 45 45.66 58.92 -43.05
N THR A 46 46.48 58.05 -43.66
CA THR A 46 46.16 56.62 -43.82
C THR A 46 46.16 55.88 -42.48
N GLU A 47 47.21 56.04 -41.67
CA GLU A 47 47.31 55.39 -40.35
C GLU A 47 46.19 55.84 -39.42
N PHE A 48 45.84 57.13 -39.45
CA PHE A 48 44.70 57.63 -38.67
C PHE A 48 43.37 57.04 -39.17
N THR A 49 43.18 56.94 -40.49
CA THR A 49 41.97 56.33 -41.06
C THR A 49 41.85 54.84 -40.70
N GLU A 50 42.96 54.09 -40.72
CA GLU A 50 43.00 52.70 -40.28
C GLU A 50 42.63 52.56 -38.81
N PHE A 51 43.16 53.43 -37.96
CA PHE A 51 42.78 53.50 -36.53
C PHE A 51 41.28 53.79 -36.36
N LEU A 52 40.71 54.75 -37.10
CA LEU A 52 39.27 55.06 -37.05
C LEU A 52 38.38 53.87 -37.45
N MET A 53 38.84 53.05 -38.40
CA MET A 53 38.12 51.84 -38.79
C MET A 53 38.29 50.71 -37.77
N TRP A 54 39.51 50.49 -37.29
CA TRP A 54 39.82 49.46 -36.29
C TRP A 54 39.13 49.71 -34.96
N SER A 55 39.13 50.96 -34.48
CA SER A 55 38.52 51.37 -33.20
C SER A 55 37.02 51.09 -33.10
N LYS A 56 36.32 50.95 -34.23
CA LYS A 56 34.89 50.60 -34.31
C LYS A 56 34.60 49.10 -34.36
N HIS A 57 35.63 48.24 -34.34
CA HIS A 57 35.42 46.78 -34.35
C HIS A 57 34.89 46.27 -33.00
N LYS A 58 33.95 45.31 -33.04
CA LYS A 58 33.29 44.76 -31.83
C LYS A 58 34.19 43.93 -30.90
N ASN A 59 35.46 43.71 -31.26
CA ASN A 59 36.35 42.78 -30.56
C ASN A 59 37.68 43.40 -30.14
N THR A 60 37.71 44.72 -29.94
CA THR A 60 38.87 45.41 -29.37
C THR A 60 38.82 45.31 -27.83
N PRO A 61 39.97 45.13 -27.15
CA PRO A 61 40.03 45.09 -25.69
C PRO A 61 39.64 46.43 -25.02
N PHE A 62 39.49 47.49 -25.81
CA PHE A 62 39.10 48.83 -25.40
C PHE A 62 37.93 49.34 -26.25
N HIS A 63 37.02 50.08 -25.62
CA HIS A 63 36.01 50.88 -26.29
C HIS A 63 36.57 52.27 -26.59
N HIS A 64 36.42 52.74 -27.82
CA HIS A 64 36.95 54.04 -28.26
C HIS A 64 35.78 54.96 -28.60
N ASP A 65 35.77 56.16 -28.04
CA ASP A 65 34.89 57.24 -28.44
C ASP A 65 35.73 58.39 -29.01
N ILE A 66 35.35 58.89 -30.19
CA ILE A 66 36.16 59.82 -30.98
C ILE A 66 35.30 61.00 -31.38
N LEU A 67 35.68 62.19 -30.93
CA LEU A 67 34.98 63.45 -31.19
C LEU A 67 35.89 64.40 -31.98
N TYR A 68 35.32 65.13 -32.94
CA TYR A 68 36.04 66.17 -33.69
C TYR A 68 35.53 67.55 -33.28
N ASN A 69 36.45 68.45 -32.93
CA ASN A 69 36.14 69.86 -32.71
C ASN A 69 36.38 70.65 -34.01
N PRO A 70 35.32 71.24 -34.63
CA PRO A 70 35.47 72.04 -35.84
C PRO A 70 36.02 73.45 -35.60
N GLU A 71 35.97 74.00 -34.37
CA GLU A 71 36.46 75.36 -34.09
C GLU A 71 37.99 75.42 -33.98
N ASP A 72 38.58 74.47 -33.23
CA ASP A 72 40.03 74.37 -33.03
C ASP A 72 40.69 73.23 -33.81
N GLU A 73 39.96 72.63 -34.76
CA GLU A 73 40.43 71.64 -35.73
C GLU A 73 41.23 70.45 -35.13
N PHE A 74 40.68 69.78 -34.11
CA PHE A 74 41.32 68.62 -33.47
C PHE A 74 40.37 67.44 -33.21
N TRP A 75 40.93 66.23 -33.11
CA TRP A 75 40.25 65.02 -32.68
C TRP A 75 40.58 64.69 -31.23
N LEU A 76 39.56 64.42 -30.42
CA LEU A 76 39.66 63.88 -29.08
C LEU A 76 39.31 62.38 -29.13
N ILE A 77 40.24 61.54 -28.71
CA ILE A 77 40.05 60.10 -28.58
C ILE A 77 40.01 59.77 -27.09
N VAL A 78 38.94 59.10 -26.67
CA VAL A 78 38.78 58.59 -25.32
C VAL A 78 38.67 57.07 -25.38
N THR A 79 39.48 56.35 -24.61
CA THR A 79 39.45 54.89 -24.54
C THR A 79 39.09 54.40 -23.14
N PHE A 80 38.30 53.32 -23.08
CA PHE A 80 37.95 52.65 -21.83
C PHE A 80 38.17 51.13 -21.95
N PRO A 81 38.72 50.46 -20.93
CA PRO A 81 38.90 49.01 -20.95
C PRO A 81 37.55 48.29 -21.00
N ALA A 82 37.40 47.33 -21.92
CA ALA A 82 36.14 46.62 -22.15
C ALA A 82 35.89 45.45 -21.16
N SER A 83 36.89 45.04 -20.36
CA SER A 83 36.73 43.98 -19.35
C SER A 83 37.63 44.17 -18.12
N ILE A 84 37.21 43.62 -16.98
CA ILE A 84 37.95 43.62 -15.72
C ILE A 84 39.01 42.51 -15.75
N ARG A 85 40.29 42.85 -15.51
CA ARG A 85 41.38 41.88 -15.38
C ARG A 85 41.61 41.55 -13.91
N ILE A 86 41.48 40.28 -13.52
CA ILE A 86 41.86 39.79 -12.19
C ILE A 86 43.11 38.94 -12.36
N ASP A 87 44.26 39.47 -11.92
CA ASP A 87 45.53 38.75 -11.95
C ASP A 87 45.80 38.13 -10.57
N PHE A 88 45.94 36.81 -10.50
CA PHE A 88 46.38 36.11 -9.28
C PHE A 88 47.90 35.93 -9.33
N ALA A 89 48.61 36.56 -8.40
CA ALA A 89 50.05 36.35 -8.21
C ALA A 89 50.30 35.49 -6.95
N PHE A 90 50.77 34.26 -7.14
CA PHE A 90 51.30 33.45 -6.04
C PHE A 90 52.73 33.91 -5.74
N THR A 91 52.92 34.66 -4.66
CA THR A 91 54.26 35.05 -4.19
C THR A 91 54.83 33.94 -3.30
N MET A 92 55.71 33.09 -3.85
CA MET A 92 56.56 32.20 -3.04
C MET A 92 57.85 32.94 -2.68
N ASN A 93 58.10 33.15 -1.38
CA ASN A 93 59.34 33.76 -0.90
C ASN A 93 60.51 32.77 -1.08
N PRO A 94 61.54 33.07 -1.89
CA PRO A 94 62.62 32.13 -2.20
C PRO A 94 63.70 32.16 -1.12
N ALA A 95 63.33 31.89 0.13
CA ALA A 95 64.26 31.67 1.24
C ALA A 95 64.17 30.20 1.71
N THR A 96 65.09 29.40 1.17
CA THR A 96 65.74 28.23 1.77
C THR A 96 65.13 27.60 3.04
N GLY A 97 64.62 26.36 2.93
CA GLY A 97 64.50 25.40 4.05
C GLY A 97 63.09 24.94 4.41
N GLU A 98 62.05 25.72 4.12
CA GLU A 98 60.70 25.46 4.68
C GLU A 98 59.75 24.68 3.75
N PHE A 99 60.10 24.45 2.47
CA PHE A 99 59.21 23.73 1.54
C PHE A 99 58.89 22.30 2.01
N GLY A 100 59.89 21.58 2.53
CA GLY A 100 59.70 20.23 3.09
C GLY A 100 58.81 20.23 4.34
N LEU A 101 58.95 21.25 5.20
CA LEU A 101 58.16 21.41 6.41
C LEU A 101 56.71 21.78 6.08
N ALA A 102 56.49 22.70 5.13
CA ALA A 102 55.16 23.04 4.64
C ALA A 102 54.47 21.84 3.99
N ALA A 103 55.16 21.10 3.10
CA ALA A 103 54.62 19.89 2.48
C ALA A 103 54.27 18.81 3.51
N LEU A 104 55.08 18.64 4.55
CA LEU A 104 54.80 17.72 5.66
C LEU A 104 53.58 18.15 6.49
N ILE A 105 53.44 19.45 6.79
CA ILE A 105 52.25 19.99 7.46
C ILE A 105 50.99 19.79 6.61
N PHE A 106 51.03 20.10 5.30
CA PHE A 106 49.89 19.86 4.41
C PHE A 106 49.53 18.38 4.32
N GLY A 107 50.54 17.49 4.18
CA GLY A 107 50.32 16.06 4.16
C GLY A 107 49.70 15.52 5.45
N THR A 108 50.19 15.96 6.62
CA THR A 108 49.61 15.57 7.91
C THR A 108 48.20 16.10 8.10
N VAL A 109 47.91 17.36 7.76
CA VAL A 109 46.56 17.92 7.81
C VAL A 109 45.61 17.15 6.88
N MET A 110 46.05 16.81 5.66
CA MET A 110 45.26 16.04 4.71
C MET A 110 44.95 14.63 5.25
N VAL A 111 45.95 13.95 5.83
CA VAL A 111 45.76 12.63 6.44
C VAL A 111 44.80 12.71 7.63
N VAL A 112 44.94 13.70 8.51
CA VAL A 112 44.02 13.92 9.64
C VAL A 112 42.60 14.18 9.14
N TYR A 113 42.44 15.01 8.11
CA TYR A 113 41.14 15.27 7.49
C TYR A 113 40.50 14.00 6.91
N LEU A 114 41.27 13.18 6.19
CA LEU A 114 40.80 11.90 5.64
C LEU A 114 40.40 10.91 6.75
N LEU A 115 41.20 10.81 7.81
CA LEU A 115 40.88 9.96 8.96
C LEU A 115 39.61 10.42 9.67
N LEU A 116 39.41 11.74 9.82
CA LEU A 116 38.19 12.31 10.39
C LEU A 116 36.98 11.97 9.51
N LEU A 117 37.10 12.10 8.19
CA LEU A 117 36.04 11.79 7.24
C LEU A 117 35.65 10.29 7.31
N VAL A 118 36.64 9.39 7.33
CA VAL A 118 36.39 7.95 7.48
C VAL A 118 35.74 7.64 8.83
N GLY A 119 36.23 8.25 9.92
CA GLY A 119 35.66 8.07 11.25
C GLY A 119 34.20 8.52 11.33
N LEU A 120 33.90 9.71 10.80
CA LEU A 120 32.54 10.25 10.76
C LEU A 120 31.61 9.39 9.89
N SER A 121 32.10 8.90 8.75
CA SER A 121 31.37 7.97 7.88
C SER A 121 31.05 6.65 8.57
N MET A 122 32.01 6.07 9.31
CA MET A 122 31.76 4.85 10.10
C MET A 122 30.71 5.07 11.20
N VAL A 123 30.75 6.20 11.89
CA VAL A 123 29.75 6.55 12.92
C VAL A 123 28.38 6.70 12.28
N TYR A 124 28.27 7.47 11.19
CA TYR A 124 27.00 7.68 10.47
C TYR A 124 26.42 6.36 9.93
N SER A 125 27.27 5.49 9.38
CA SER A 125 26.90 4.16 8.91
C SER A 125 26.32 3.30 10.04
N LYS A 126 26.95 3.27 11.22
CA LYS A 126 26.45 2.51 12.38
C LYS A 126 25.12 3.04 12.89
N ILE A 127 24.95 4.36 12.96
CA ILE A 127 23.68 4.98 13.38
C ILE A 127 22.56 4.62 12.40
N THR A 128 22.81 4.78 11.09
CA THR A 128 21.85 4.45 10.04
C THR A 128 21.47 2.97 10.07
N ALA A 129 22.46 2.08 10.23
CA ALA A 129 22.21 0.65 10.32
C ALA A 129 21.32 0.29 11.52
N ALA A 130 21.56 0.90 12.68
CA ALA A 130 20.77 0.65 13.89
C ALA A 130 19.35 1.24 13.78
N GLN A 131 19.19 2.42 13.19
CA GLN A 131 17.90 3.13 13.13
C GLN A 131 16.99 2.69 11.98
N ILE A 132 17.55 2.17 10.88
CA ILE A 132 16.79 1.86 9.66
C ILE A 132 16.96 0.39 9.24
N THR A 133 18.20 -0.03 8.97
CA THR A 133 18.48 -1.34 8.36
C THR A 133 18.08 -2.51 9.25
N VAL A 134 18.39 -2.44 10.55
CA VAL A 134 18.07 -3.52 11.50
C VAL A 134 16.56 -3.68 11.69
N PRO A 135 15.76 -2.62 11.96
CA PRO A 135 14.30 -2.71 12.02
C PRO A 135 13.66 -3.28 10.75
N LEU A 136 14.08 -2.80 9.58
CA LEU A 136 13.56 -3.27 8.29
C LEU A 136 13.83 -4.77 8.09
N ARG A 137 15.05 -5.21 8.41
CA ARG A 137 15.43 -6.63 8.29
C ARG A 137 14.59 -7.52 9.19
N ARG A 138 14.32 -7.10 10.44
CA ARG A 138 13.45 -7.86 11.36
C ARG A 138 12.01 -7.99 10.83
N LEU A 139 11.46 -6.92 10.27
CA LEU A 139 10.13 -6.96 9.64
C LEU A 139 10.10 -7.87 8.41
N CYS A 140 11.13 -7.82 7.57
CA CYS A 140 11.26 -8.73 6.43
C CYS A 140 11.36 -10.20 6.87
N GLU A 141 12.15 -10.49 7.90
CA GLU A 141 12.27 -11.83 8.47
C GLU A 141 10.93 -12.31 9.07
N GLY A 142 10.23 -11.47 9.83
CA GLY A 142 8.89 -11.77 10.36
C GLY A 142 7.87 -12.04 9.25
N THR A 143 7.88 -11.22 8.20
CA THR A 143 7.00 -11.42 7.03
C THR A 143 7.32 -12.72 6.29
N ARG A 144 8.60 -13.10 6.22
CA ARG A 144 9.01 -14.37 5.60
C ARG A 144 8.50 -15.57 6.39
N LEU A 145 8.61 -15.55 7.72
CA LEU A 145 8.08 -16.59 8.60
C LEU A 145 6.55 -16.71 8.48
N LEU A 146 5.86 -15.58 8.44
CA LEU A 146 4.41 -15.54 8.24
C LEU A 146 4.00 -16.19 6.91
N ARG A 147 4.75 -15.92 5.83
CA ARG A 147 4.55 -16.53 4.51
C ARG A 147 4.86 -18.04 4.51
N GLU A 148 5.81 -18.48 5.31
CA GLU A 148 6.17 -19.90 5.47
C GLU A 148 5.16 -20.67 6.33
N GLY A 149 4.16 -19.99 6.89
CA GLY A 149 3.04 -20.58 7.63
C GLY A 149 3.18 -20.49 9.16
N ASP A 150 4.21 -19.82 9.67
CA ASP A 150 4.31 -19.50 11.09
C ASP A 150 3.52 -18.23 11.41
N TYR A 151 2.23 -18.41 11.72
CA TYR A 151 1.32 -17.31 12.07
C TYR A 151 1.51 -16.77 13.50
N SER A 152 2.31 -17.45 14.33
CA SER A 152 2.59 -17.05 15.71
C SER A 152 3.70 -16.00 15.82
N VAL A 153 4.38 -15.70 14.70
CA VAL A 153 5.50 -14.76 14.65
C VAL A 153 5.07 -13.35 15.05
N ARG A 154 5.84 -12.70 15.93
CA ARG A 154 5.67 -11.30 16.31
C ARG A 154 7.00 -10.58 16.23
N VAL A 155 6.95 -9.31 15.82
CA VAL A 155 8.13 -8.45 15.72
C VAL A 155 8.16 -7.50 16.91
N ASP A 156 9.34 -7.35 17.53
CA ASP A 156 9.63 -6.34 18.56
C ASP A 156 10.87 -5.53 18.16
N LEU A 157 10.66 -4.24 17.91
CA LEU A 157 11.65 -3.25 17.51
C LEU A 157 12.02 -2.32 18.66
N ARG A 158 11.19 -2.22 19.72
CA ARG A 158 11.35 -1.28 20.85
C ARG A 158 11.58 0.17 20.43
N LEU A 159 10.82 0.63 19.44
CA LEU A 159 10.88 2.00 18.91
C LEU A 159 9.54 2.72 19.09
N GLN A 160 9.59 4.03 19.33
CA GLN A 160 8.41 4.90 19.44
C GLN A 160 8.24 5.83 18.23
N ASN A 161 8.76 5.42 17.07
CA ASN A 161 8.68 6.16 15.80
C ASN A 161 7.82 5.40 14.78
N GLU A 162 7.89 5.77 13.51
CA GLU A 162 7.13 5.17 12.41
C GLU A 162 7.38 3.66 12.28
N PHE A 163 8.56 3.17 12.66
CA PHE A 163 8.83 1.72 12.68
C PHE A 163 8.06 1.00 13.81
N GLY A 164 7.80 1.67 14.93
CA GLY A 164 6.94 1.15 16.00
C GLY A 164 5.48 1.02 15.53
N GLU A 165 4.98 1.98 14.75
CA GLU A 165 3.65 1.86 14.12
C GLU A 165 3.60 0.71 13.12
N LEU A 166 4.65 0.55 12.30
CA LEU A 166 4.76 -0.56 11.36
C LEU A 166 4.84 -1.92 12.07
N GLN A 167 5.52 -2.00 13.22
CA GLN A 167 5.50 -3.18 14.07
C GLN A 167 4.10 -3.52 14.56
N ASN A 168 3.38 -2.53 15.11
CA ASN A 168 2.02 -2.75 15.61
C ASN A 168 1.10 -3.23 14.49
N THR A 169 1.17 -2.58 13.32
CA THR A 169 0.41 -2.97 12.13
C THR A 169 0.74 -4.39 11.68
N PHE A 170 2.02 -4.77 11.66
CA PHE A 170 2.44 -6.14 11.34
C PHE A 170 1.88 -7.16 12.33
N ASN A 171 1.98 -6.89 13.64
CA ASN A 171 1.49 -7.80 14.67
C ASN A 171 -0.03 -7.93 14.65
N ASP A 172 -0.77 -6.84 14.43
CA ASP A 172 -2.23 -6.87 14.28
C ASP A 172 -2.67 -7.70 13.07
N MET A 173 -1.94 -7.60 11.96
CA MET A 173 -2.16 -8.41 10.77
C MET A 173 -1.86 -9.89 11.06
N ALA A 174 -0.75 -10.19 11.73
CA ALA A 174 -0.39 -11.56 12.12
C ALA A 174 -1.44 -12.17 13.06
N ASP A 175 -1.93 -11.41 14.06
CA ASP A 175 -3.02 -11.83 14.97
C ASP A 175 -4.31 -12.14 14.23
N ARG A 176 -4.67 -11.33 13.22
CA ARG A 176 -5.86 -11.57 12.40
C ARG A 176 -5.70 -12.83 11.56
N ILE A 177 -4.57 -13.00 10.89
CA ILE A 177 -4.29 -14.17 10.06
C ILE A 177 -4.27 -15.45 10.91
N GLU A 178 -3.62 -15.42 12.07
CA GLU A 178 -3.58 -16.57 12.98
C GLU A 178 -4.99 -16.98 13.43
N ARG A 179 -5.83 -16.01 13.83
CA ARG A 179 -7.22 -16.28 14.19
C ARG A 179 -8.02 -16.86 13.03
N GLU A 180 -7.98 -16.25 11.85
CA GLU A 180 -8.68 -16.76 10.67
C GLU A 180 -8.22 -18.17 10.28
N MET A 181 -6.91 -18.43 10.32
CA MET A 181 -6.37 -19.76 10.03
C MET A 181 -6.79 -20.79 11.08
N SER A 182 -6.84 -20.42 12.36
CA SER A 182 -7.33 -21.30 13.42
C SER A 182 -8.81 -21.65 13.26
N LEU A 183 -9.65 -20.65 12.93
CA LEU A 183 -11.08 -20.84 12.67
C LEU A 183 -11.29 -21.72 11.44
N ARG A 184 -10.57 -21.45 10.35
CA ARG A 184 -10.62 -22.26 9.13
C ARG A 184 -10.21 -23.70 9.39
N ARG A 185 -9.12 -23.92 10.14
CA ARG A 185 -8.66 -25.27 10.50
C ARG A 185 -9.69 -26.01 11.33
N LYS A 186 -10.28 -25.33 12.32
CA LYS A 186 -11.36 -25.90 13.13
C LYS A 186 -12.57 -26.28 12.28
N SER A 187 -13.01 -25.39 11.38
CA SER A 187 -14.11 -25.66 10.44
C SER A 187 -13.82 -26.86 9.54
N GLU A 188 -12.59 -26.99 9.01
CA GLU A 188 -12.17 -28.15 8.23
C GLU A 188 -12.18 -29.45 9.06
N GLU A 189 -11.73 -29.40 10.31
CA GLU A 189 -11.76 -30.54 11.23
C GLU A 189 -13.20 -30.95 11.58
N ASP A 190 -14.08 -29.99 11.84
CA ASP A 190 -15.49 -30.21 12.12
C ASP A 190 -16.21 -30.80 10.89
N ARG A 191 -15.93 -30.28 9.69
CA ARG A 191 -16.45 -30.83 8.42
C ARG A 191 -16.00 -32.27 8.20
N LYS A 192 -14.72 -32.58 8.43
CA LYS A 192 -14.21 -33.95 8.32
C LYS A 192 -14.89 -34.89 9.30
N ARG A 193 -15.08 -34.44 10.55
CA ARG A 193 -15.78 -35.23 11.57
C ARG A 193 -17.22 -35.51 11.18
N LEU A 194 -17.95 -34.49 10.74
CA LEU A 194 -19.32 -34.62 10.24
C LEU A 194 -19.44 -35.68 9.13
N ILE A 195 -18.54 -35.63 8.13
CA ILE A 195 -18.54 -36.60 7.02
C ILE A 195 -18.29 -38.01 7.53
N LEU A 196 -17.35 -38.19 8.48
CA LEU A 196 -17.06 -39.50 9.07
C LEU A 196 -18.27 -40.04 9.85
N ASP A 197 -18.91 -39.19 10.66
CA ASP A 197 -20.08 -39.56 11.46
C ASP A 197 -21.25 -39.97 10.56
N ILE A 198 -21.54 -39.20 9.52
CA ILE A 198 -22.59 -39.53 8.54
C ILE A 198 -22.24 -40.80 7.75
N SER A 199 -20.98 -41.00 7.38
CA SER A 199 -20.55 -42.22 6.70
C SER A 199 -20.78 -43.46 7.56
N HIS A 200 -20.51 -43.36 8.87
CA HIS A 200 -20.79 -44.43 9.82
C HIS A 200 -22.31 -44.67 9.96
N ASP A 201 -23.08 -43.60 10.12
CA ASP A 201 -24.53 -43.68 10.28
C ASP A 201 -25.26 -44.16 9.02
N LEU A 202 -24.70 -43.94 7.84
CA LEU A 202 -25.19 -44.49 6.57
C LEU A 202 -24.79 -45.95 6.37
N LYS A 203 -23.60 -46.35 6.83
CA LYS A 203 -23.13 -47.75 6.73
C LYS A 203 -24.07 -48.71 7.45
N ASN A 204 -24.56 -48.33 8.64
CA ASN A 204 -25.47 -49.16 9.43
C ASN A 204 -26.75 -49.59 8.68
N PRO A 205 -27.61 -48.68 8.18
CA PRO A 205 -28.81 -49.04 7.44
C PRO A 205 -28.46 -49.77 6.13
N MET A 206 -27.36 -49.41 5.46
CA MET A 206 -26.91 -50.10 4.24
C MET A 206 -26.52 -51.56 4.50
N SER A 207 -25.80 -51.84 5.58
CA SER A 207 -25.46 -53.21 5.96
C SER A 207 -26.70 -54.03 6.35
N SER A 208 -27.69 -53.42 7.01
CA SER A 208 -28.98 -54.09 7.27
C SER A 208 -29.73 -54.39 5.97
N ILE A 209 -29.85 -53.42 5.05
CA ILE A 209 -30.49 -53.63 3.75
C ILE A 209 -29.83 -54.78 3.00
N GLN A 210 -28.50 -54.77 2.91
CA GLN A 210 -27.74 -55.80 2.23
C GLN A 210 -27.94 -57.17 2.89
N GLY A 211 -27.81 -57.28 4.21
CA GLY A 211 -27.95 -58.56 4.91
C GLY A 211 -29.35 -59.17 4.80
N TYR A 212 -30.41 -58.37 4.91
CA TYR A 212 -31.78 -58.87 4.72
C TYR A 212 -32.09 -59.19 3.26
N ALA A 213 -31.51 -58.46 2.30
CA ALA A 213 -31.63 -58.78 0.88
C ALA A 213 -30.91 -60.10 0.53
N GLU A 214 -29.72 -60.33 1.11
CA GLU A 214 -28.98 -61.59 1.00
C GLU A 214 -29.80 -62.75 1.59
N LEU A 215 -30.39 -62.60 2.79
CA LEU A 215 -31.25 -63.62 3.39
C LEU A 215 -32.48 -63.97 2.53
N LEU A 216 -33.12 -62.95 1.92
CA LEU A 216 -34.23 -63.16 1.00
C LEU A 216 -33.80 -63.87 -0.30
N HIS A 217 -32.56 -63.69 -0.72
CA HIS A 217 -32.01 -64.33 -1.91
C HIS A 217 -31.56 -65.77 -1.66
N GLU A 218 -30.87 -66.02 -0.55
CA GLU A 218 -30.30 -67.33 -0.19
C GLU A 218 -31.31 -68.33 0.37
N LYS A 219 -32.44 -67.87 0.93
CA LYS A 219 -33.49 -68.73 1.51
C LYS A 219 -34.83 -68.56 0.79
N PRO A 220 -35.03 -69.21 -0.36
CA PRO A 220 -36.29 -69.14 -1.13
C PRO A 220 -37.51 -69.64 -0.35
N ASP A 221 -37.29 -70.56 0.58
CA ASP A 221 -38.23 -71.32 1.39
C ASP A 221 -38.62 -70.64 2.73
N LEU A 222 -38.38 -69.32 2.84
CA LEU A 222 -38.88 -68.49 3.95
C LEU A 222 -40.41 -68.49 4.01
N SER A 223 -40.94 -68.41 5.25
CA SER A 223 -42.37 -68.17 5.46
C SER A 223 -42.78 -66.82 4.88
N ASP A 224 -44.05 -66.70 4.49
CA ASP A 224 -44.62 -65.44 4.02
C ASP A 224 -44.54 -64.32 5.08
N GLU A 225 -44.54 -64.68 6.36
CA GLU A 225 -44.43 -63.75 7.47
C GLU A 225 -43.00 -63.20 7.60
N ASP A 226 -41.99 -64.07 7.61
CA ASP A 226 -40.58 -63.67 7.65
C ASP A 226 -40.20 -62.84 6.42
N ARG A 227 -40.69 -63.22 5.24
CA ARG A 227 -40.47 -62.48 4.00
C ARG A 227 -41.01 -61.05 4.09
N ARG A 228 -42.22 -60.88 4.63
CA ARG A 228 -42.83 -59.54 4.84
C ARG A 228 -42.04 -58.73 5.86
N GLU A 229 -41.59 -59.34 6.95
CA GLU A 229 -40.81 -58.64 7.96
C GLU A 229 -39.44 -58.19 7.42
N TYR A 230 -38.73 -59.03 6.67
CA TYR A 230 -37.45 -58.65 6.04
C TYR A 230 -37.62 -57.52 5.02
N LEU A 231 -38.65 -57.58 4.18
CA LEU A 231 -38.97 -56.50 3.23
C LEU A 231 -39.28 -55.19 3.95
N LYS A 232 -40.01 -55.26 5.08
CA LYS A 232 -40.29 -54.09 5.91
C LYS A 232 -39.03 -53.50 6.53
N ILE A 233 -38.10 -54.32 7.03
CA ILE A 233 -36.82 -53.85 7.56
C ILE A 233 -35.97 -53.19 6.47
N ILE A 234 -35.92 -53.76 5.26
CA ILE A 234 -35.25 -53.16 4.10
C ILE A 234 -35.87 -51.79 3.78
N GLN A 235 -37.20 -51.71 3.70
CA GLN A 235 -37.91 -50.46 3.42
C GLN A 235 -37.59 -49.38 4.47
N GLN A 236 -37.68 -49.71 5.76
CA GLN A 236 -37.42 -48.77 6.84
C GLN A 236 -35.98 -48.26 6.83
N ASN A 237 -35.00 -49.14 6.62
CA ASN A 237 -33.60 -48.74 6.54
C ASN A 237 -33.30 -47.93 5.27
N SER A 238 -33.95 -48.23 4.15
CA SER A 238 -33.82 -47.44 2.91
C SER A 238 -34.36 -46.03 3.08
N GLN A 239 -35.53 -45.89 3.72
CA GLN A 239 -36.09 -44.58 4.07
C GLN A 239 -35.16 -43.79 5.01
N ARG A 240 -34.62 -44.45 6.03
CA ARG A 240 -33.66 -43.84 6.96
C ARG A 240 -32.38 -43.37 6.26
N ALA A 241 -31.80 -44.19 5.38
CA ALA A 241 -30.62 -43.82 4.60
C ALA A 241 -30.91 -42.60 3.69
N ASN A 242 -32.06 -42.58 3.03
CA ASN A 242 -32.47 -41.46 2.19
C ASN A 242 -32.68 -40.16 2.99
N GLN A 243 -33.23 -40.28 4.20
CA GLN A 243 -33.39 -39.12 5.10
C GLN A 243 -32.03 -38.54 5.51
N LEU A 244 -31.07 -39.38 5.92
CA LEU A 244 -29.71 -38.94 6.25
C LEU A 244 -29.01 -38.26 5.07
N LEU A 245 -29.18 -38.80 3.86
CA LEU A 245 -28.61 -38.22 2.64
C LEU A 245 -29.23 -36.86 2.30
N THR A 246 -30.54 -36.71 2.52
CA THR A 246 -31.25 -35.44 2.33
C THR A 246 -30.76 -34.39 3.33
N GLU A 247 -30.66 -34.77 4.61
CA GLU A 247 -30.14 -33.89 5.67
C GLU A 247 -28.69 -33.44 5.40
N LEU A 248 -27.84 -34.34 4.90
CA LEU A 248 -26.47 -34.00 4.48
C LEU A 248 -26.46 -33.00 3.31
N PHE A 249 -27.28 -33.24 2.28
CA PHE A 249 -27.32 -32.37 1.10
C PHE A 249 -27.75 -30.95 1.48
N GLU A 250 -28.75 -30.82 2.34
CA GLU A 250 -29.23 -29.51 2.75
C GLU A 250 -28.26 -28.79 3.66
N LEU A 251 -27.55 -29.50 4.54
CA LEU A 251 -26.46 -28.89 5.30
C LEU A 251 -25.36 -28.37 4.35
N SER A 252 -24.98 -29.16 3.35
CA SER A 252 -24.02 -28.73 2.32
C SER A 252 -24.54 -27.56 1.47
N GLU A 253 -25.84 -27.50 1.23
CA GLU A 253 -26.49 -26.40 0.51
C GLU A 253 -26.48 -25.13 1.37
N MET A 254 -26.73 -25.23 2.68
CA MET A 254 -26.72 -24.09 3.61
C MET A 254 -25.32 -23.49 3.81
N ASP A 255 -24.26 -24.29 3.67
CA ASP A 255 -22.87 -23.83 3.76
C ASP A 255 -22.36 -23.18 2.45
N SER A 256 -23.13 -23.22 1.36
CA SER A 256 -22.73 -22.62 0.08
C SER A 256 -22.88 -21.09 0.13
N PRO A 257 -21.93 -20.33 -0.47
CA PRO A 257 -22.04 -18.88 -0.60
C PRO A 257 -23.29 -18.41 -1.34
N GLU A 258 -23.85 -19.27 -2.19
CA GLU A 258 -25.05 -19.02 -2.99
C GLU A 258 -26.36 -19.30 -2.23
N PHE A 259 -26.29 -19.82 -1.00
CA PHE A 259 -27.47 -20.05 -0.19
C PHE A 259 -28.18 -18.75 0.14
N ALA A 260 -29.43 -18.64 -0.31
CA ALA A 260 -30.30 -17.51 0.01
C ALA A 260 -31.70 -18.03 0.36
N LEU A 261 -32.29 -17.45 1.41
CA LEU A 261 -33.68 -17.71 1.77
C LEU A 261 -34.60 -17.13 0.69
N ARG A 262 -35.59 -17.92 0.27
CA ARG A 262 -36.61 -17.46 -0.67
C ARG A 262 -37.75 -16.83 0.11
N LEU A 263 -37.49 -15.63 0.61
CA LEU A 263 -38.46 -14.88 1.41
C LEU A 263 -39.64 -14.44 0.56
N GLN A 264 -40.83 -14.74 1.05
CA GLN A 264 -42.11 -14.30 0.49
C GLN A 264 -43.00 -13.79 1.62
N GLU A 265 -43.88 -12.84 1.30
CA GLU A 265 -44.88 -12.34 2.24
C GLU A 265 -45.93 -13.43 2.48
N VAL A 266 -46.07 -13.84 3.74
CA VAL A 266 -46.97 -14.93 4.13
C VAL A 266 -47.72 -14.58 5.40
N ASP A 267 -48.93 -15.13 5.53
CA ASP A 267 -49.66 -15.14 6.79
C ASP A 267 -49.14 -16.27 7.67
N LEU A 268 -48.38 -15.90 8.71
CA LEU A 268 -47.79 -16.84 9.64
C LEU A 268 -48.84 -17.57 10.48
N SER A 269 -49.98 -16.92 10.77
CA SER A 269 -51.08 -17.52 11.53
C SER A 269 -51.68 -18.69 10.74
N GLU A 270 -52.00 -18.49 9.46
CA GLU A 270 -52.48 -19.56 8.58
C GLU A 270 -51.43 -20.65 8.37
N THR A 271 -50.17 -20.27 8.13
CA THR A 271 -49.07 -21.23 7.93
C THR A 271 -48.89 -22.15 9.14
N LEU A 272 -48.93 -21.60 10.36
CA LEU A 272 -48.84 -22.38 11.59
C LEU A 272 -50.08 -23.25 11.82
N ARG A 273 -51.29 -22.77 11.52
CA ARG A 273 -52.52 -23.58 11.62
C ARG A 273 -52.46 -24.79 10.69
N GLN A 274 -52.04 -24.59 9.43
CA GLN A 274 -51.87 -25.70 8.49
C GLN A 274 -50.85 -26.71 9.00
N ALA A 275 -49.68 -26.25 9.44
CA ALA A 275 -48.63 -27.12 9.97
C ALA A 275 -49.11 -27.89 11.21
N CYS A 276 -49.80 -27.23 12.14
CA CYS A 276 -50.37 -27.89 13.32
C CYS A 276 -51.45 -28.92 12.94
N GLY A 277 -52.29 -28.62 11.95
CA GLY A 277 -53.29 -29.55 11.42
C GLY A 277 -52.67 -30.84 10.86
N GLU A 278 -51.53 -30.74 10.17
CA GLU A 278 -50.77 -31.89 9.68
C GLU A 278 -50.11 -32.71 10.81
N LEU A 279 -49.83 -32.08 11.96
CA LEU A 279 -49.22 -32.74 13.12
C LEU A 279 -50.23 -33.49 13.99
N VAL A 280 -51.50 -33.04 14.06
CA VAL A 280 -52.54 -33.64 14.92
C VAL A 280 -52.64 -35.16 14.75
N PRO A 281 -52.79 -35.72 13.53
CA PRO A 281 -52.91 -37.17 13.37
C PRO A 281 -51.66 -37.95 13.80
N GLN A 282 -50.49 -37.32 13.80
CA GLN A 282 -49.22 -37.93 14.22
C GLN A 282 -49.12 -37.93 15.75
N LEU A 283 -49.46 -36.81 16.38
CA LEU A 283 -49.49 -36.66 17.84
C LEU A 283 -50.50 -37.61 18.49
N GLU A 284 -51.70 -37.74 17.91
CA GLU A 284 -52.72 -38.67 18.40
C GLU A 284 -52.28 -40.13 18.28
N ARG A 285 -51.73 -40.52 17.13
CA ARG A 285 -51.17 -41.87 16.93
C ARG A 285 -50.03 -42.17 17.90
N ALA A 286 -49.24 -41.16 18.25
CA ALA A 286 -48.16 -41.26 19.20
C ALA A 286 -48.61 -41.12 20.67
N GLY A 287 -49.90 -40.89 20.97
CA GLY A 287 -50.41 -40.77 22.34
C GLY A 287 -50.04 -39.47 23.06
N PHE A 288 -49.80 -38.38 22.32
CA PHE A 288 -49.48 -37.05 22.84
C PHE A 288 -50.75 -36.20 22.98
N ARG A 289 -50.72 -35.26 23.93
CA ARG A 289 -51.70 -34.17 24.03
C ARG A 289 -51.18 -32.95 23.27
N TYR A 290 -52.06 -32.09 22.80
CA TYR A 290 -51.68 -30.88 22.06
C TYR A 290 -52.50 -29.67 22.48
N GLU A 291 -51.87 -28.50 22.44
CA GLU A 291 -52.48 -27.20 22.70
C GLU A 291 -51.94 -26.17 21.70
N PHE A 292 -52.81 -25.55 20.92
CA PHE A 292 -52.43 -24.55 19.93
C PHE A 292 -53.05 -23.21 20.29
N ASP A 293 -52.20 -22.22 20.52
CA ASP A 293 -52.55 -20.85 20.91
C ASP A 293 -52.04 -19.90 19.81
N ILE A 294 -52.81 -19.84 18.72
CA ILE A 294 -52.49 -19.06 17.52
C ILE A 294 -53.57 -17.97 17.39
N PRO A 295 -53.21 -16.67 17.33
CA PRO A 295 -54.14 -15.57 17.15
C PRO A 295 -55.05 -15.78 15.93
N GLU A 296 -56.29 -15.30 15.97
CA GLU A 296 -57.17 -15.30 14.80
C GLU A 296 -56.70 -14.31 13.73
N GLU A 297 -56.10 -13.20 14.16
CA GLU A 297 -55.59 -12.14 13.32
C GLU A 297 -54.45 -12.61 12.38
N SER A 298 -54.43 -12.06 11.17
CA SER A 298 -53.40 -12.32 10.18
C SER A 298 -52.08 -11.66 10.60
N VAL A 299 -51.02 -12.46 10.70
CA VAL A 299 -49.68 -11.97 11.04
C VAL A 299 -48.80 -12.10 9.79
N LEU A 300 -48.68 -11.01 9.04
CA LEU A 300 -47.90 -10.97 7.80
C LEU A 300 -46.40 -10.84 8.10
N CYS A 301 -45.58 -11.74 7.57
CA CYS A 301 -44.13 -11.67 7.67
C CYS A 301 -43.44 -12.16 6.40
N LEU A 302 -42.18 -11.77 6.22
CA LEU A 302 -41.31 -12.33 5.17
C LEU A 302 -40.71 -13.65 5.66
N LEU A 303 -41.05 -14.75 4.99
CA LEU A 303 -40.69 -16.10 5.40
C LEU A 303 -40.39 -16.97 4.18
N ASP A 304 -39.48 -17.93 4.34
CA ASP A 304 -39.36 -19.06 3.42
C ASP A 304 -40.28 -20.19 3.90
N LEU A 305 -41.41 -20.41 3.21
CA LEU A 305 -42.41 -21.41 3.60
C LEU A 305 -41.84 -22.81 3.73
N ASN A 306 -40.99 -23.25 2.80
CA ASN A 306 -40.46 -24.61 2.78
C ASN A 306 -39.54 -24.84 3.97
N ARG A 307 -38.64 -23.89 4.24
CA ARG A 307 -37.72 -23.98 5.39
C ARG A 307 -38.48 -23.87 6.71
N PHE A 308 -39.49 -23.02 6.81
CA PHE A 308 -40.29 -22.89 8.03
C PHE A 308 -41.12 -24.15 8.34
N SER A 309 -41.84 -24.69 7.37
CA SER A 309 -42.58 -25.95 7.54
C SER A 309 -41.65 -27.08 8.01
N ARG A 310 -40.43 -27.12 7.47
CA ARG A 310 -39.40 -28.06 7.89
C ARG A 310 -38.99 -27.90 9.36
N ILE A 311 -38.84 -26.66 9.84
CA ILE A 311 -38.56 -26.38 11.27
C ILE A 311 -39.66 -26.99 12.13
N ILE A 312 -40.92 -26.72 11.81
CA ILE A 312 -42.07 -27.22 12.59
C ILE A 312 -42.11 -28.74 12.61
N GLN A 313 -41.94 -29.39 11.46
CA GLN A 313 -41.91 -30.86 11.35
C GLN A 313 -40.73 -31.47 12.13
N ASN A 314 -39.53 -30.88 12.06
CA ASN A 314 -38.36 -31.37 12.79
C ASN A 314 -38.54 -31.24 14.31
N LEU A 315 -39.07 -30.12 14.79
CA LEU A 315 -39.35 -29.91 16.21
C LEU A 315 -40.42 -30.89 16.72
N ALA A 316 -41.50 -31.10 15.96
CA ALA A 316 -42.56 -32.03 16.33
C ALA A 316 -42.08 -33.48 16.32
N SER A 317 -41.30 -33.88 15.32
CA SER A 317 -40.67 -35.21 15.25
C SER A 317 -39.76 -35.46 16.45
N ASN A 318 -38.92 -34.49 16.81
CA ASN A 318 -38.08 -34.57 18.00
C ASN A 318 -38.92 -34.65 19.29
N ALA A 319 -39.99 -33.86 19.40
CA ALA A 319 -40.87 -33.92 20.55
C ALA A 319 -41.47 -35.32 20.72
N MET A 320 -41.97 -35.94 19.65
CA MET A 320 -42.54 -37.29 19.68
C MET A 320 -41.50 -38.37 19.97
N ARG A 321 -40.27 -38.21 19.46
CA ARG A 321 -39.21 -39.22 19.58
C ARG A 321 -38.56 -39.28 20.97
N TYR A 322 -38.39 -38.12 21.62
CA TYR A 322 -37.57 -38.00 22.83
C TYR A 322 -38.37 -37.77 24.12
N ASN A 323 -39.70 -37.65 24.05
CA ASN A 323 -40.55 -37.46 25.22
C ASN A 323 -41.43 -38.69 25.51
N PRO A 324 -41.79 -38.92 26.78
CA PRO A 324 -42.70 -40.00 27.14
C PRO A 324 -44.12 -39.77 26.63
N LEU A 325 -44.86 -40.87 26.49
CA LEU A 325 -46.30 -40.88 26.18
C LEU A 325 -47.10 -39.99 27.15
N GLY A 326 -48.13 -39.30 26.64
CA GLY A 326 -48.98 -38.40 27.44
C GLY A 326 -48.42 -36.98 27.67
N THR A 327 -47.22 -36.69 27.13
CA THR A 327 -46.66 -35.33 27.11
C THR A 327 -47.53 -34.39 26.26
N THR A 328 -47.61 -33.13 26.66
CA THR A 328 -48.39 -32.10 25.95
C THR A 328 -47.47 -31.25 25.08
N VAL A 329 -47.75 -31.16 23.79
CA VAL A 329 -47.06 -30.28 22.85
C VAL A 329 -47.86 -28.98 22.72
N LYS A 330 -47.26 -27.86 23.13
CA LYS A 330 -47.87 -26.53 23.01
C LYS A 330 -47.21 -25.71 21.91
N VAL A 331 -47.99 -25.16 20.99
CA VAL A 331 -47.54 -24.19 19.98
C VAL A 331 -48.24 -22.86 20.24
N LYS A 332 -47.47 -21.79 20.46
CA LYS A 332 -48.01 -20.45 20.72
C LYS A 332 -47.38 -19.42 19.79
N LEU A 333 -48.20 -18.55 19.20
CA LEU A 333 -47.76 -17.40 18.43
C LEU A 333 -48.09 -16.10 19.18
N GLU A 334 -47.08 -15.30 19.49
CA GLU A 334 -47.23 -13.99 20.13
C GLU A 334 -46.53 -12.90 19.30
N VAL A 335 -47.20 -11.77 19.10
CA VAL A 335 -46.59 -10.58 18.49
C VAL A 335 -45.99 -9.72 19.58
N GLN A 336 -44.66 -9.66 19.67
CA GLN A 336 -43.96 -8.73 20.55
C GLN A 336 -43.57 -7.48 19.77
N ASN A 337 -44.24 -6.36 20.06
CA ASN A 337 -43.77 -5.06 19.59
C ASN A 337 -42.44 -4.75 20.28
N ARG A 338 -41.33 -4.78 19.54
CA ARG A 338 -40.07 -4.22 20.02
C ARG A 338 -40.32 -2.73 20.32
N GLN A 339 -40.33 -2.37 21.61
CA GLN A 339 -40.16 -0.99 22.01
C GLN A 339 -38.85 -0.47 21.41
N ALA A 340 -38.94 0.69 20.76
CA ALA A 340 -37.88 1.37 20.04
C ALA A 340 -36.67 1.71 20.92
#